data_AF-A0A0H5R4C3-F1
#
_entry.id   AF-A0A0H5R4C3-F1
#
_cell.length_a   1.000
_cell.length_b   1.000
_cell.length_c   1.000
_cell.angle_alpha   90.00
_cell.angle_beta   90.00
_cell.angle_gamma   90.00
#
_symmetry.space_group_name_H-M   'P 1'
#
loop_
_entity.id
_entity.type
_entity.pdbx_description
1 polymer ?
#
loop_
_entity_poly.entity_id
_entity_poly.type
_entity_poly.pdbx_seq_one_letter_code
_entity_poly.pdbx_strand_id
1 'polypeptide(L)'
;LDHYCSSMNAMLTSRLISASARRSALLAPRCLSTASAVAPPPPSQSPLKTFHSKYGTWFPVAAIGGAVALSKELIILNEEILVLFTFSATVYGLYSQFGGMVGKFLDERSAKIGTELESVLNESVSATQKQIDSAKTLLTVQEDIDAIFRQQEDLMNRYTKAIPNVLQSELNSQISARLSMVAEKERALVQSMQQTLASAAVETVRNQVKSGDHKKILMGAIKSLENGDSGSGEDPVRDQFVEYFSKFKQKVAAKTGKDHVLTSEDKKEWQEALNDLLRRDSNLKDLKIETPNTIKL
;
A
#
# COMPACT_ATOMS: atom_id res chain seq x y z
N LEU A 1 9.39 -16.79 9.75
CA LEU A 1 8.81 -17.33 8.49
C LEU A 1 7.33 -17.69 8.62
N ASP A 2 6.70 -17.48 9.78
CA ASP A 2 5.33 -17.95 10.06
C ASP A 2 4.19 -16.96 9.73
N HIS A 3 4.51 -15.77 9.21
CA HIS A 3 3.51 -14.76 8.88
C HIS A 3 2.96 -14.83 7.44
N TYR A 4 3.48 -15.72 6.60
CA TYR A 4 3.07 -15.83 5.19
C TYR A 4 2.01 -16.91 4.91
N CYS A 5 1.75 -17.83 5.84
CA CYS A 5 0.78 -18.91 5.61
C CYS A 5 -0.69 -18.54 5.90
N SER A 6 -0.96 -17.44 6.60
CA SER A 6 -2.35 -17.04 6.92
C SER A 6 -3.06 -16.34 5.75
N SER A 7 -2.30 -15.75 4.81
CA SER A 7 -2.87 -14.99 3.68
C SER A 7 -3.32 -15.87 2.50
N MET A 8 -2.91 -17.14 2.41
CA MET A 8 -3.28 -18.01 1.29
C MET A 8 -4.61 -18.76 1.48
N ASN A 9 -5.08 -18.91 2.72
CA ASN A 9 -6.37 -19.56 2.98
C ASN A 9 -7.59 -18.65 2.76
N ALA A 10 -7.39 -17.33 2.69
CA ALA A 10 -8.47 -16.39 2.34
C ALA A 10 -8.72 -16.28 0.83
N MET A 11 -7.79 -16.72 -0.02
CA MET A 11 -7.92 -16.66 -1.48
C MET A 11 -8.55 -17.90 -2.12
N LEU A 12 -8.64 -19.02 -1.39
CA LEU A 12 -9.18 -20.28 -1.90
C LEU A 12 -10.69 -20.49 -1.66
N THR A 13 -11.31 -19.72 -0.77
CA THR A 13 -12.78 -19.76 -0.56
C THR A 13 -13.56 -18.82 -1.48
N SER A 14 -12.87 -17.99 -2.27
CA SER A 14 -13.49 -17.06 -3.22
C SER A 14 -13.80 -17.65 -4.61
N ARG A 15 -13.40 -18.89 -4.91
CA ARG A 15 -13.47 -19.47 -6.27
C ARG A 15 -14.55 -20.54 -6.49
N LEU A 16 -15.54 -20.64 -5.62
CA LEU A 16 -16.66 -21.58 -5.77
C LEU A 16 -18.06 -20.93 -5.87
N ILE A 17 -18.15 -19.64 -6.23
CA ILE A 17 -19.46 -18.97 -6.46
C ILE A 17 -19.50 -18.27 -7.84
N SER A 18 -18.87 -18.87 -8.84
CA SER A 18 -18.89 -18.34 -10.21
C SER A 18 -19.12 -19.45 -11.23
N ALA A 19 -20.24 -20.15 -11.10
CA ALA A 19 -20.73 -21.09 -12.11
C ALA A 19 -22.25 -21.30 -12.04
N SER A 20 -23.04 -20.21 -12.05
CA SER A 20 -24.49 -20.30 -12.27
C SER A 20 -25.08 -19.01 -12.86
N ALA A 21 -24.40 -18.39 -13.84
CA ALA A 21 -24.90 -17.21 -14.53
C ALA A 21 -24.79 -17.36 -16.05
N ARG A 22 -25.32 -18.46 -16.62
CA ARG A 22 -25.59 -18.60 -18.06
C ARG A 22 -26.84 -19.43 -18.32
N ARG A 23 -28.00 -18.88 -17.96
CA ARG A 23 -29.30 -19.17 -18.59
C ARG A 23 -30.14 -17.90 -18.56
N SER A 24 -29.73 -16.94 -19.38
CA SER A 24 -30.50 -15.73 -19.70
C SER A 24 -30.64 -15.69 -21.22
N ALA A 25 -31.56 -16.51 -21.73
CA ALA A 25 -32.05 -16.40 -23.09
C ALA A 25 -33.53 -16.80 -23.05
N LEU A 26 -34.38 -15.89 -23.56
CA LEU A 26 -35.82 -16.01 -23.73
C LEU A 26 -36.68 -15.81 -22.47
N LEU A 27 -36.74 -14.57 -22.00
CA LEU A 27 -38.00 -14.00 -21.49
C LEU A 27 -38.06 -12.56 -21.99
N ALA A 28 -38.90 -12.37 -23.00
CA ALA A 28 -39.20 -11.08 -23.61
C ALA A 28 -39.68 -10.06 -22.55
N PRO A 29 -39.46 -8.76 -22.76
CA PRO A 29 -40.12 -7.74 -21.96
C PRO A 29 -41.61 -7.83 -22.26
N ARG A 30 -42.37 -8.44 -21.34
CA ARG A 30 -43.80 -8.23 -21.28
C ARG A 30 -43.97 -6.78 -20.87
N CYS A 31 -44.17 -5.93 -21.87
CA CYS A 31 -44.57 -4.55 -21.68
C CYS A 31 -45.70 -4.56 -20.66
N LEU A 32 -45.46 -3.95 -19.50
CA LEU A 32 -46.54 -3.46 -18.67
C LEU A 32 -47.32 -2.51 -19.57
N SER A 33 -48.37 -3.04 -20.19
CA SER A 33 -49.50 -2.25 -20.60
C SER A 33 -49.87 -1.49 -19.35
N THR A 34 -49.70 -0.17 -19.40
CA THR A 34 -50.44 0.74 -18.55
C THR A 34 -51.88 0.26 -18.64
N ALA A 35 -52.35 -0.41 -17.58
CA ALA A 35 -53.76 -0.56 -17.35
C ALA A 35 -54.22 0.88 -17.14
N SER A 36 -54.59 1.53 -18.25
CA SER A 36 -55.51 2.65 -18.24
C SER A 36 -56.53 2.29 -17.19
N ALA A 37 -56.63 3.11 -16.14
CA ALA A 37 -57.69 3.03 -15.17
C ALA A 37 -58.98 2.84 -15.97
N VAL A 38 -59.48 1.61 -15.98
CA VAL A 38 -60.78 1.30 -16.55
C VAL A 38 -61.71 2.08 -15.65
N ALA A 39 -62.26 3.15 -16.21
CA ALA A 39 -63.29 3.95 -15.58
C ALA A 39 -64.28 2.98 -14.91
N PRO A 40 -64.78 3.28 -13.70
CA PRO A 40 -65.77 2.44 -13.06
C PRO A 40 -66.88 2.17 -14.08
N PRO A 41 -67.29 0.90 -14.28
CA PRO A 41 -68.32 0.59 -15.26
C PRO A 41 -69.50 1.54 -15.01
N PRO A 42 -70.03 2.22 -16.05
CA PRO A 42 -71.20 3.05 -15.88
C PRO A 42 -72.27 2.19 -15.21
N PRO A 43 -73.00 2.71 -14.19
CA PRO A 43 -73.91 1.90 -13.42
C PRO A 43 -74.83 1.19 -14.40
N SER A 44 -74.70 -0.14 -14.52
CA SER A 44 -75.62 -0.91 -15.34
C SER A 44 -76.98 -0.67 -14.70
N GLN A 45 -77.76 0.18 -15.35
CA GLN A 45 -79.11 0.46 -14.93
C GLN A 45 -79.84 -0.84 -15.21
N SER A 46 -79.94 -1.68 -14.17
CA SER A 46 -80.86 -2.79 -14.22
C SER A 46 -82.21 -2.23 -14.68
N PRO A 47 -82.92 -2.89 -15.61
CA PRO A 47 -84.17 -2.35 -16.17
C PRO A 47 -85.19 -1.98 -15.09
N LEU A 48 -85.07 -2.61 -13.92
CA LEU A 48 -85.77 -2.30 -12.68
C LEU A 48 -85.54 -0.88 -12.13
N LYS A 49 -84.31 -0.32 -12.19
CA LYS A 49 -84.01 1.06 -11.75
C LYS A 49 -84.61 2.11 -12.68
N THR A 50 -84.65 1.83 -13.98
CA THR A 50 -85.27 2.71 -14.98
C THR A 50 -86.80 2.66 -14.92
N PHE A 51 -87.38 1.51 -14.54
CA PHE A 51 -88.82 1.39 -14.27
C PHE A 51 -89.24 2.08 -12.97
N HIS A 52 -88.46 1.92 -11.89
CA HIS A 52 -88.74 2.54 -10.59
C HIS A 52 -88.76 4.08 -10.65
N SER A 53 -87.89 4.68 -11.46
CA SER A 53 -87.83 6.13 -11.67
C SER A 53 -88.96 6.67 -12.55
N LYS A 54 -89.60 5.85 -13.39
CA LYS A 54 -90.70 6.25 -14.28
C LYS A 54 -92.11 5.95 -13.75
N TYR A 55 -92.29 4.86 -13.00
CA TYR A 55 -93.62 4.38 -12.59
C TYR A 55 -93.80 4.25 -11.06
N GLY A 56 -92.83 4.73 -10.28
CA GLY A 56 -92.82 4.57 -8.82
C GLY A 56 -92.40 3.16 -8.38
N THR A 57 -92.51 2.87 -7.08
CA THR A 57 -92.15 1.57 -6.48
C THR A 57 -92.72 0.44 -7.31
N TRP A 58 -91.95 -0.61 -7.60
CA TRP A 58 -92.36 -1.75 -8.46
C TRP A 58 -93.48 -2.62 -7.85
N PHE A 59 -93.79 -2.38 -6.57
CA PHE A 59 -94.75 -3.13 -5.77
C PHE A 59 -96.19 -3.23 -6.34
N PRO A 60 -96.85 -2.17 -6.87
CA PRO A 60 -98.21 -2.26 -7.38
C PRO A 60 -98.27 -3.02 -8.71
N VAL A 61 -97.22 -2.96 -9.55
CA VAL A 61 -97.14 -3.75 -10.79
C VAL A 61 -97.01 -5.24 -10.46
N ALA A 62 -96.19 -5.59 -9.46
CA ALA A 62 -96.08 -6.96 -8.98
C ALA A 62 -97.39 -7.45 -8.31
N ALA A 63 -98.07 -6.59 -7.54
CA ALA A 63 -99.34 -6.93 -6.91
C ALA A 63 -100.46 -7.17 -7.94
N ILE A 64 -100.60 -6.31 -8.95
CA ILE A 64 -101.59 -6.48 -10.03
C ILE A 64 -101.23 -7.70 -10.89
N GLY A 65 -99.96 -7.88 -11.24
CA GLY A 65 -99.49 -9.05 -12.00
C GLY A 65 -99.72 -10.37 -11.25
N GLY A 66 -99.46 -10.39 -9.94
CA GLY A 66 -99.73 -11.52 -9.07
C GLY A 66 -101.23 -11.82 -8.96
N ALA A 67 -102.07 -10.80 -8.83
CA ALA A 67 -103.53 -10.96 -8.80
C ALA A 67 -104.09 -11.54 -10.11
N VAL A 68 -103.58 -11.09 -11.26
CA VAL A 68 -103.96 -11.65 -12.58
C VAL A 68 -103.46 -13.08 -12.76
N ALA A 69 -102.24 -13.39 -12.29
CA ALA A 69 -101.68 -14.74 -12.35
C ALA A 69 -102.45 -15.75 -11.47
N LEU A 70 -102.92 -15.31 -10.29
CA LEU A 70 -103.79 -16.09 -9.42
C LEU A 70 -105.20 -16.24 -10.02
N SER A 71 -105.77 -15.16 -10.57
CA SER A 71 -107.12 -15.17 -11.15
C SER A 71 -107.26 -16.02 -12.42
N LYS A 72 -106.16 -16.28 -13.15
CA LYS A 72 -106.15 -17.11 -14.36
C LYS A 72 -105.65 -18.53 -14.11
N GLU A 73 -105.45 -18.93 -12.85
CA GLU A 73 -104.89 -20.23 -12.46
C GLU A 73 -103.55 -20.57 -13.14
N LEU A 74 -102.81 -19.55 -13.62
CA LEU A 74 -101.48 -19.75 -14.21
C LEU A 74 -100.48 -20.26 -13.16
N ILE A 75 -100.75 -19.97 -11.89
CA ILE A 75 -100.05 -20.52 -10.73
C ILE A 75 -101.06 -21.39 -9.97
N ILE A 76 -100.96 -22.70 -10.15
CA ILE A 76 -101.76 -23.66 -9.39
C ILE A 76 -101.11 -23.81 -8.02
N LEU A 77 -101.86 -23.46 -6.96
CA LEU A 77 -101.41 -23.60 -5.57
C LEU A 77 -101.33 -25.07 -5.19
N ASN A 78 -100.20 -25.69 -5.49
CA ASN A 78 -99.86 -27.05 -5.12
C ASN A 78 -98.87 -27.08 -3.94
N GLU A 79 -98.70 -28.24 -3.32
CA GLU A 79 -97.76 -28.47 -2.21
C GLU A 79 -96.32 -28.01 -2.53
N GLU A 80 -95.91 -28.10 -3.80
CA GLU A 80 -94.60 -27.68 -4.30
C GLU A 80 -94.34 -26.16 -4.13
N ILE A 81 -95.37 -25.31 -4.17
CA ILE A 81 -95.22 -23.86 -3.98
C ILE A 81 -94.91 -23.53 -2.52
N LEU A 82 -95.42 -24.32 -1.57
CA LEU A 82 -95.08 -24.17 -0.16
C LEU A 82 -93.60 -24.53 0.08
N VAL A 83 -93.11 -25.59 -0.56
CA VAL A 83 -91.69 -25.95 -0.53
C VAL A 83 -90.83 -24.86 -1.18
N LEU A 84 -91.26 -24.30 -2.31
CA LEU A 84 -90.54 -23.19 -2.97
C LEU A 84 -90.51 -21.91 -2.09
N PHE A 85 -91.60 -21.59 -1.39
CA PHE A 85 -91.65 -20.45 -0.48
C PHE A 85 -90.72 -20.64 0.72
N THR A 86 -90.75 -21.81 1.35
CA THR A 86 -89.86 -22.13 2.49
C THR A 86 -88.38 -22.20 2.07
N PHE A 87 -88.07 -22.73 0.89
CA PHE A 87 -86.73 -22.69 0.31
C PHE A 87 -86.27 -21.25 0.03
N SER A 88 -87.12 -20.42 -0.59
CA SER A 88 -86.83 -19.02 -0.87
C SER A 88 -86.61 -18.21 0.42
N ALA A 89 -87.41 -18.45 1.45
CA ALA A 89 -87.25 -17.86 2.77
C ALA A 89 -85.92 -18.29 3.43
N THR A 90 -85.51 -19.55 3.25
CA THR A 90 -84.23 -20.06 3.74
C THR A 90 -83.04 -19.42 3.01
N VAL A 91 -83.10 -19.29 1.68
CA VAL A 91 -82.08 -18.61 0.88
C VAL A 91 -81.98 -17.13 1.26
N TYR A 92 -83.12 -16.45 1.49
CA TYR A 92 -83.15 -15.07 1.99
C TYR A 92 -82.54 -14.94 3.39
N GLY A 93 -82.85 -15.88 4.30
CA GLY A 93 -82.25 -15.94 5.63
C GLY A 93 -80.73 -16.11 5.57
N LEU A 94 -80.25 -17.03 4.73
CA LEU A 94 -78.81 -17.24 4.51
C LEU A 94 -78.15 -15.99 3.91
N TYR A 95 -78.74 -15.37 2.90
CA TYR A 95 -78.18 -14.17 2.29
C TYR A 95 -78.11 -12.98 3.25
N SER A 96 -79.16 -12.75 4.05
CA SER A 96 -79.20 -11.64 5.00
C SER A 96 -78.23 -11.80 6.18
N GLN A 97 -78.04 -13.02 6.68
CA GLN A 97 -77.13 -13.28 7.81
C GLN A 97 -75.67 -13.54 7.37
N PHE A 98 -75.46 -14.37 6.34
CA PHE A 98 -74.12 -14.74 5.88
C PHE A 98 -73.55 -13.79 4.84
N GLY A 99 -74.38 -13.05 4.09
CA GLY A 99 -73.90 -12.14 3.05
C GLY A 99 -72.95 -11.07 3.60
N GLY A 100 -73.28 -10.49 4.75
CA GLY A 100 -72.41 -9.52 5.43
C GLY A 100 -71.11 -10.14 5.96
N MET A 101 -71.14 -11.40 6.41
CA MET A 101 -69.95 -12.11 6.89
C MET A 101 -69.00 -12.48 5.75
N VAL A 102 -69.54 -13.01 4.65
CA VAL A 102 -68.76 -13.34 3.45
C VAL A 102 -68.18 -12.07 2.82
N GLY A 103 -68.95 -10.98 2.77
CA GLY A 103 -68.45 -9.67 2.32
C GLY A 103 -67.25 -9.20 3.14
N LYS A 104 -67.37 -9.18 4.47
CA LYS A 104 -66.26 -8.80 5.36
C LYS A 104 -65.04 -9.71 5.21
N PHE A 105 -65.23 -11.02 5.05
CA PHE A 105 -64.12 -11.96 4.84
C PHE A 105 -63.39 -11.71 3.51
N LEU A 106 -64.13 -11.43 2.43
CA LEU A 106 -63.55 -11.09 1.13
C LEU A 106 -62.83 -9.73 1.18
N ASP A 107 -63.43 -8.73 1.84
CA ASP A 107 -62.80 -7.42 2.01
C ASP A 107 -61.51 -7.51 2.83
N GLU A 108 -61.52 -8.23 3.96
CA GLU A 108 -60.32 -8.44 4.78
C GLU A 108 -59.23 -9.19 4.00
N ARG A 109 -59.61 -10.19 3.20
CA ARG A 109 -58.65 -10.92 2.36
C ARG A 109 -58.07 -10.02 1.27
N SER A 110 -58.89 -9.18 0.64
CA SER A 110 -58.44 -8.22 -0.38
C SER A 110 -57.48 -7.19 0.21
N ALA A 111 -57.76 -6.68 1.42
CA ALA A 111 -56.89 -5.74 2.11
C ALA A 111 -55.55 -6.38 2.47
N LYS A 112 -55.55 -7.61 2.99
CA LYS A 112 -54.31 -8.36 3.29
C LYS A 112 -53.45 -8.57 2.04
N ILE A 113 -54.06 -8.99 0.93
CA ILE A 113 -53.35 -9.15 -0.35
C ILE A 113 -52.76 -7.80 -0.80
N GLY A 114 -53.51 -6.71 -0.67
CA GLY A 114 -53.01 -5.36 -0.97
C GLY A 114 -51.75 -5.01 -0.16
N THR A 115 -51.78 -5.25 1.15
CA THR A 115 -50.63 -4.99 2.03
C THR A 115 -49.42 -5.89 1.74
N GLU A 116 -49.65 -7.17 1.41
CA GLU A 116 -48.58 -8.10 1.04
C GLU A 116 -47.93 -7.67 -0.28
N LEU A 117 -48.72 -7.26 -1.28
CA LEU A 117 -48.18 -6.77 -2.56
C LEU A 117 -47.38 -5.49 -2.39
N GLU A 118 -47.86 -4.54 -1.56
CA GLU A 118 -47.12 -3.32 -1.27
C GLU A 118 -45.78 -3.60 -0.59
N SER A 119 -45.76 -4.53 0.38
CA SER A 119 -44.53 -4.99 1.03
C SER A 119 -43.55 -5.60 0.03
N VAL A 120 -44.01 -6.51 -0.83
CA VAL A 120 -43.17 -7.17 -1.84
C VAL A 120 -42.65 -6.17 -2.87
N LEU A 121 -43.48 -5.21 -3.29
CA LEU A 121 -43.06 -4.16 -4.22
C LEU A 121 -41.97 -3.28 -3.57
N ASN A 122 -42.16 -2.88 -2.32
CA ASN A 122 -41.19 -2.05 -1.61
C ASN A 122 -39.87 -2.79 -1.37
N GLU A 123 -39.92 -4.09 -1.07
CA GLU A 123 -38.73 -4.94 -0.97
C GLU A 123 -38.00 -5.05 -2.32
N SER A 124 -38.74 -5.21 -3.41
CA SER A 124 -38.17 -5.23 -4.77
C SER A 124 -37.50 -3.90 -5.16
N VAL A 125 -38.12 -2.77 -4.81
CA VAL A 125 -37.53 -1.43 -5.01
C VAL A 125 -36.25 -1.29 -4.18
N SER A 126 -36.28 -1.69 -2.91
CA SER A 126 -35.11 -1.66 -2.02
C SER A 126 -33.97 -2.55 -2.53
N ALA A 127 -34.28 -3.75 -3.01
CA ALA A 127 -33.31 -4.66 -3.60
C ALA A 127 -32.65 -4.06 -4.85
N THR A 128 -33.45 -3.44 -5.72
CA THR A 128 -32.96 -2.76 -6.93
C THR A 128 -32.08 -1.57 -6.57
N GLN A 129 -32.46 -0.78 -5.56
CA GLN A 129 -31.66 0.35 -5.09
C GLN A 129 -30.30 -0.11 -4.54
N LYS A 130 -30.26 -1.20 -3.76
CA LYS A 130 -29.00 -1.80 -3.28
C LYS A 130 -28.09 -2.26 -4.43
N GLN A 131 -28.67 -2.80 -5.50
CA GLN A 131 -27.90 -3.18 -6.69
C GLN A 131 -27.31 -1.95 -7.40
N ILE A 132 -28.07 -0.85 -7.51
CA ILE A 132 -27.58 0.42 -8.06
C ILE A 132 -26.45 0.98 -7.21
N ASP A 133 -26.60 0.97 -5.88
CA ASP A 133 -25.57 1.52 -4.99
C ASP A 133 -24.30 0.64 -5.01
N SER A 134 -24.44 -0.68 -5.09
CA SER A 134 -23.31 -1.59 -5.33
C SER A 134 -22.62 -1.29 -6.67
N ALA A 135 -23.38 -1.10 -7.76
CA ALA A 135 -22.82 -0.73 -9.05
C ALA A 135 -22.07 0.62 -9.02
N LYS A 136 -22.56 1.61 -8.26
CA LYS A 136 -21.85 2.88 -8.05
C LYS A 136 -20.53 2.67 -7.30
N THR A 137 -20.49 1.81 -6.27
CA THR A 137 -19.23 1.51 -5.57
C THR A 137 -18.21 0.81 -6.46
N LEU A 138 -18.65 0.04 -7.47
CA LEU A 138 -17.73 -0.54 -8.46
C LEU A 138 -17.12 0.51 -9.38
N LEU A 139 -17.84 1.60 -9.71
CA LEU A 139 -17.29 2.70 -10.50
C LEU A 139 -16.21 3.46 -9.72
N THR A 140 -16.42 3.71 -8.43
CA THR A 140 -15.41 4.38 -7.59
C THR A 140 -14.15 3.54 -7.43
N VAL A 141 -14.27 2.21 -7.39
CA VAL A 141 -13.11 1.29 -7.35
C VAL A 141 -12.22 1.45 -8.59
N GLN A 142 -12.78 1.76 -9.75
CA GLN A 142 -11.98 2.00 -10.96
C GLN A 142 -11.15 3.28 -10.83
N GLU A 143 -11.71 4.35 -10.27
CA GLU A 143 -10.98 5.59 -9.98
C GLU A 143 -9.86 5.35 -8.96
N ASP A 144 -10.10 4.53 -7.94
CA ASP A 144 -9.09 4.15 -6.95
C ASP A 144 -7.94 3.34 -7.57
N ILE A 145 -8.24 2.42 -8.51
CA ILE A 145 -7.23 1.64 -9.23
C ILE A 145 -6.32 2.57 -10.05
N ASP A 146 -6.89 3.52 -10.78
CA ASP A 146 -6.13 4.50 -11.56
C ASP A 146 -5.27 5.39 -10.64
N ALA A 147 -5.78 5.77 -9.47
CA ALA A 147 -5.03 6.51 -8.47
C ALA A 147 -3.84 5.70 -7.93
N ILE A 148 -4.01 4.40 -7.67
CA ILE A 148 -2.92 3.50 -7.25
C ILE A 148 -1.85 3.43 -8.33
N PHE A 149 -2.21 3.29 -9.61
CA PHE A 149 -1.22 3.24 -10.69
C PHE A 149 -0.43 4.55 -10.82
N ARG A 150 -1.09 5.70 -10.68
CA ARG A 150 -0.40 7.01 -10.66
C ARG A 150 0.56 7.14 -9.48
N GLN A 151 0.17 6.64 -8.31
CA GLN A 151 1.06 6.63 -7.14
C GLN A 151 2.25 5.69 -7.35
N GLN A 152 2.05 4.51 -7.95
CA GLN A 152 3.13 3.59 -8.28
C GLN A 152 4.11 4.20 -9.29
N GLU A 153 3.60 4.91 -10.31
CA GLU A 153 4.44 5.63 -11.26
C GLU A 153 5.25 6.75 -10.61
N ASP A 154 4.64 7.56 -9.74
CA ASP A 154 5.36 8.61 -9.00
C ASP A 154 6.43 8.02 -8.07
N LEU A 155 6.11 6.93 -7.36
CA LEU A 155 7.06 6.23 -6.50
C LEU A 155 8.23 5.65 -7.29
N MET A 156 7.98 5.03 -8.45
CA MET A 156 9.05 4.53 -9.31
C MET A 156 9.91 5.66 -9.86
N ASN A 157 9.31 6.76 -10.30
CA ASN A 157 10.06 7.94 -10.73
C ASN A 157 10.95 8.52 -9.62
N ARG A 158 10.46 8.57 -8.37
CA ARG A 158 11.25 8.99 -7.21
C ARG A 158 12.38 8.01 -6.93
N TYR A 159 12.12 6.71 -7.01
CA TYR A 159 13.11 5.67 -6.76
C TYR A 159 14.23 5.69 -7.80
N THR A 160 13.89 5.83 -9.09
CA THR A 160 14.86 5.97 -10.19
C THR A 160 15.75 7.20 -10.01
N LYS A 161 15.22 8.31 -9.47
CA LYS A 161 16.02 9.51 -9.16
C LYS A 161 16.86 9.37 -7.89
N ALA A 162 16.39 8.62 -6.89
CA ALA A 162 17.05 8.50 -5.60
C ALA A 162 18.25 7.54 -5.62
N ILE A 163 18.14 6.39 -6.30
CA ILE A 163 19.24 5.40 -6.39
C ILE A 163 20.58 6.00 -6.81
N PRO A 164 20.69 6.75 -7.92
CA PRO A 164 22.00 7.26 -8.37
C PRO A 164 22.60 8.23 -7.35
N ASN A 165 21.78 9.03 -6.67
CA ASN A 165 22.25 9.95 -5.63
C ASN A 165 22.78 9.21 -4.41
N VAL A 166 22.09 8.15 -3.97
CA VAL A 166 22.55 7.29 -2.87
C VAL A 166 23.87 6.62 -3.24
N LEU A 167 23.97 6.08 -4.46
CA LEU A 167 25.18 5.41 -4.93
C LEU A 167 26.37 6.39 -5.05
N GLN A 168 26.14 7.60 -5.54
CA GLN A 168 27.17 8.65 -5.59
C GLN A 168 27.61 9.07 -4.20
N SER A 169 26.66 9.23 -3.26
CA SER A 169 26.98 9.56 -1.87
C SER A 169 27.82 8.48 -1.20
N GLU A 170 27.46 7.21 -1.42
CA GLU A 170 28.20 6.06 -0.87
C GLU A 170 29.60 5.97 -1.48
N LEU A 171 29.73 6.16 -2.80
CA LEU A 171 31.03 6.22 -3.46
C LEU A 171 31.90 7.35 -2.92
N ASN A 172 31.34 8.55 -2.76
CA ASN A 172 32.05 9.69 -2.21
C ASN A 172 32.48 9.44 -0.75
N SER A 173 31.61 8.82 0.05
CA SER A 173 31.93 8.40 1.43
C SER A 173 33.12 7.44 1.45
N GLN A 174 33.09 6.40 0.62
CA GLN A 174 34.18 5.42 0.54
C GLN A 174 35.49 6.06 0.08
N ILE A 175 35.46 6.91 -0.96
CA ILE A 175 36.65 7.65 -1.42
C ILE A 175 37.20 8.54 -0.30
N SER A 176 36.35 9.30 0.39
CA SER A 176 36.77 10.17 1.48
C SER A 176 37.39 9.38 2.65
N ALA A 177 36.86 8.20 2.96
CA ALA A 177 37.40 7.30 3.97
C ALA A 177 38.76 6.73 3.56
N ARG A 178 38.92 6.31 2.29
CA ARG A 178 40.22 5.84 1.78
C ARG A 178 41.27 6.97 1.79
N LEU A 179 40.92 8.18 1.34
CA LEU A 179 41.80 9.34 1.38
C LEU A 179 42.20 9.73 2.81
N SER A 180 41.26 9.68 3.75
CA SER A 180 41.53 9.96 5.17
C SER A 180 42.48 8.93 5.78
N MET A 181 42.31 7.64 5.46
CA MET A 181 43.24 6.60 5.89
C MET A 181 44.64 6.79 5.30
N VAL A 182 44.76 7.17 4.02
CA VAL A 182 46.06 7.48 3.41
C VAL A 182 46.72 8.66 4.11
N ALA A 183 45.99 9.76 4.33
CA ALA A 183 46.49 10.93 5.04
C ALA A 183 46.93 10.60 6.47
N GLU A 184 46.23 9.71 7.16
CA GLU A 184 46.62 9.23 8.49
C GLU A 184 47.90 8.39 8.45
N LYS A 185 48.03 7.48 7.48
CA LYS A 185 49.26 6.70 7.28
C LYS A 185 50.46 7.58 6.93
N GLU A 186 50.27 8.61 6.12
CA GLU A 186 51.31 9.59 5.82
C GLU A 186 51.75 10.35 7.08
N ARG A 187 50.80 10.82 7.90
CA ARG A 187 51.13 11.47 9.18
C ARG A 187 51.88 10.54 10.12
N ALA A 188 51.44 9.28 10.24
CA ALA A 188 52.12 8.28 11.06
C ALA A 188 53.54 7.99 10.56
N LEU A 189 53.74 7.93 9.24
CA LEU A 189 55.06 7.74 8.63
C LEU A 189 55.98 8.95 8.85
N VAL A 190 55.47 10.18 8.70
CA VAL A 190 56.25 11.39 8.98
C VAL A 190 56.65 11.43 10.45
N GLN A 191 55.74 11.09 11.37
CA GLN A 191 56.04 11.03 12.80
C GLN A 191 57.07 9.94 13.13
N SER A 192 56.94 8.73 12.58
CA SER A 192 57.92 7.67 12.79
C SER A 192 59.29 8.05 12.23
N MET A 193 59.34 8.67 11.05
CA MET A 193 60.59 9.15 10.45
C MET A 193 61.23 10.26 11.29
N GLN A 194 60.45 11.21 11.81
CA GLN A 194 60.94 12.23 12.75
C GLN A 194 61.48 11.60 14.04
N GLN A 195 60.80 10.60 14.59
CA GLN A 195 61.23 9.91 15.81
C GLN A 195 62.51 9.10 15.57
N THR A 196 62.60 8.35 14.48
CA THR A 196 63.82 7.60 14.10
C THR A 196 64.99 8.54 13.85
N LEU A 197 64.75 9.65 13.15
CA LEU A 197 65.77 10.66 12.87
C LEU A 197 66.25 11.35 14.15
N ALA A 198 65.33 11.69 15.06
CA ALA A 198 65.68 12.25 16.36
C ALA A 198 66.48 11.25 17.21
N SER A 199 66.06 9.99 17.30
CA SER A 199 66.78 8.95 18.02
C SER A 199 68.18 8.69 17.43
N ALA A 200 68.31 8.59 16.11
CA ALA A 200 69.60 8.41 15.44
C ALA A 200 70.53 9.63 15.61
N ALA A 201 69.98 10.84 15.57
CA ALA A 201 70.74 12.06 15.87
C ALA A 201 71.23 12.04 17.33
N VAL A 202 70.37 11.71 18.29
CA VAL A 202 70.73 11.59 19.71
C VAL A 202 71.82 10.53 19.92
N GLU A 203 71.73 9.36 19.28
CA GLU A 203 72.75 8.32 19.39
C GLU A 203 74.10 8.76 18.82
N THR A 204 74.12 9.39 17.65
CA THR A 204 75.37 9.86 17.04
C THR A 204 76.02 10.98 17.84
N VAL A 205 75.24 11.95 18.32
CA VAL A 205 75.73 13.01 19.23
C VAL A 205 76.20 12.39 20.55
N ARG A 206 75.45 11.45 21.14
CA ARG A 206 75.87 10.76 22.37
C ARG A 206 77.17 9.99 22.20
N ASN A 207 77.38 9.35 21.04
CA ASN A 207 78.63 8.65 20.73
C ASN A 207 79.78 9.64 20.51
N GLN A 208 79.56 10.76 19.83
CA GLN A 208 80.57 11.81 19.66
C GLN A 208 80.94 12.50 20.97
N VAL A 209 79.99 12.73 21.88
CA VAL A 209 80.22 13.28 23.22
C VAL A 209 81.05 12.32 24.08
N LYS A 210 80.79 11.01 24.02
CA LYS A 210 81.60 9.99 24.72
C LYS A 210 83.06 9.92 24.21
N SER A 211 83.28 10.24 22.94
CA SER A 211 84.61 10.21 22.31
C SER A 211 85.35 11.57 22.33
N GLY A 212 84.70 12.65 22.80
CA GLY A 212 85.23 14.02 22.76
C GLY A 212 85.72 14.59 24.09
N ASP A 213 86.17 15.85 24.06
CA ASP A 213 86.66 16.61 25.24
C ASP A 213 85.52 16.96 26.21
N HIS A 214 85.18 16.03 27.11
CA HIS A 214 84.12 16.18 28.13
C HIS A 214 84.13 17.53 28.88
N LYS A 215 85.32 18.09 29.17
CA LYS A 215 85.48 19.38 29.88
C LYS A 215 84.95 20.59 29.11
N LYS A 216 85.09 20.63 27.77
CA LYS A 216 84.63 21.76 26.94
C LYS A 216 83.11 21.77 26.82
N ILE A 217 82.52 20.57 26.70
CA ILE A 217 81.06 20.38 26.61
C ILE A 217 80.37 20.76 27.92
N LEU A 218 80.92 20.35 29.07
CA LEU A 218 80.41 20.73 30.39
C LEU A 218 80.53 22.24 30.66
N MET A 219 81.65 22.88 30.29
CA MET A 219 81.80 24.33 30.46
C MET A 219 80.85 25.14 29.56
N GLY A 220 80.58 24.69 28.33
CA GLY A 220 79.59 25.32 27.44
C GLY A 220 78.15 25.20 27.96
N ALA A 221 77.80 24.03 28.50
CA ALA A 221 76.49 23.79 29.12
C ALA A 221 76.28 24.63 30.40
N ILE A 222 77.32 24.76 31.24
CA ILE A 222 77.29 25.61 32.45
C ILE A 222 77.11 27.08 32.06
N LYS A 223 77.85 27.58 31.06
CA LYS A 223 77.70 28.95 30.55
C LYS A 223 76.33 29.27 29.96
N SER A 224 75.67 28.27 29.37
CA SER A 224 74.32 28.43 28.80
C SER A 224 73.22 28.47 29.87
N LEU A 225 73.40 27.73 30.98
CA LEU A 225 72.51 27.78 32.14
C LEU A 225 72.65 29.07 32.95
N GLU A 226 73.85 29.66 32.97
CA GLU A 226 74.16 30.86 33.74
C GLU A 226 73.60 32.16 33.09
N ASN A 227 73.42 32.19 31.76
CA ASN A 227 73.01 33.41 31.05
C ASN A 227 71.51 33.50 30.71
N GLY A 228 70.70 32.49 30.98
CA GLY A 228 69.23 32.55 30.85
C GLY A 228 68.64 32.87 29.47
N ASP A 229 69.47 33.15 28.46
CA ASP A 229 69.05 33.54 27.12
C ASP A 229 69.58 32.57 26.06
N SER A 230 68.68 32.19 25.16
CA SER A 230 68.86 31.12 24.17
C SER A 230 69.59 31.62 22.92
N GLY A 231 70.53 32.54 23.08
CA GLY A 231 71.21 33.23 21.99
C GLY A 231 72.64 33.58 22.34
N SER A 232 73.59 33.05 21.57
CA SER A 232 74.99 33.52 21.48
C SER A 232 76.03 32.98 22.48
N GLY A 233 75.84 31.79 23.03
CA GLY A 233 76.96 30.94 23.46
C GLY A 233 77.06 29.73 22.52
N GLU A 234 78.24 29.44 21.97
CA GLU A 234 78.51 28.22 21.19
C GLU A 234 78.17 27.00 22.05
N ASP A 235 77.00 26.41 21.81
CA ASP A 235 76.62 25.14 22.41
C ASP A 235 77.20 24.03 21.51
N PRO A 236 78.28 23.35 21.95
CA PRO A 236 78.95 22.34 21.14
C PRO A 236 78.04 21.15 20.85
N VAL A 237 76.99 20.91 21.63
CA VAL A 237 76.01 19.85 21.38
C VAL A 237 75.03 20.28 20.28
N ARG A 238 74.54 21.54 20.33
CA ARG A 238 73.68 22.11 19.28
C ARG A 238 74.39 22.13 17.93
N ASP A 239 75.66 22.49 17.88
CA ASP A 239 76.44 22.52 16.64
C ASP A 239 76.63 21.11 16.04
N GLN A 240 76.82 20.09 16.90
CA GLN A 240 76.87 18.69 16.46
C GLN A 240 75.54 18.20 15.88
N PHE A 241 74.40 18.61 16.45
CA PHE A 241 73.09 18.34 15.85
C PHE A 241 72.92 19.03 14.49
N VAL A 242 73.32 20.30 14.37
CA VAL A 242 73.25 21.06 13.10
C VAL A 242 74.14 20.42 12.04
N GLU A 243 75.34 19.96 12.39
CA GLU A 243 76.25 19.26 11.48
C GLU A 243 75.67 17.90 11.03
N TYR A 244 75.09 17.13 11.96
CA TYR A 244 74.41 15.86 11.64
C TYR A 244 73.24 16.08 10.67
N PHE A 245 72.36 17.06 10.94
CA PHE A 245 71.23 17.35 10.05
C PHE A 245 71.69 17.90 8.69
N SER A 246 72.78 18.66 8.62
CA SER A 246 73.37 19.11 7.36
C SER A 246 73.91 17.93 6.53
N LYS A 247 74.66 17.03 7.15
CA LYS A 247 75.16 15.78 6.51
C LYS A 247 74.02 14.85 6.11
N PHE A 248 72.98 14.75 6.93
CA PHE A 248 71.78 13.97 6.62
C PHE A 248 71.03 14.56 5.42
N LYS A 249 70.83 15.89 5.40
CA LYS A 249 70.22 16.60 4.26
C LYS A 249 71.00 16.38 2.96
N GLN A 250 72.33 16.41 3.01
CA GLN A 250 73.17 16.07 1.86
C GLN A 250 73.01 14.61 1.42
N LYS A 251 72.92 13.65 2.35
CA LYS A 251 72.68 12.22 2.04
C LYS A 251 71.29 11.98 1.45
N VAL A 252 70.26 12.68 1.92
CA VAL A 252 68.91 12.61 1.34
C VAL A 252 68.91 13.24 -0.05
N ALA A 253 69.48 14.43 -0.22
CA ALA A 253 69.59 15.12 -1.51
C ALA A 253 70.38 14.32 -2.57
N ALA A 254 71.36 13.51 -2.14
CA ALA A 254 72.12 12.63 -3.02
C ALA A 254 71.37 11.34 -3.42
N LYS A 255 70.28 11.01 -2.72
CA LYS A 255 69.43 9.84 -2.96
C LYS A 255 68.09 10.18 -3.61
N THR A 256 67.56 11.39 -3.40
CA THR A 256 66.38 11.88 -4.11
C THR A 256 66.68 11.97 -5.61
N GLY A 257 65.85 11.32 -6.42
CA GLY A 257 65.96 11.28 -7.88
C GLY A 257 66.86 10.17 -8.47
N LYS A 258 67.39 9.25 -7.66
CA LYS A 258 68.02 8.01 -8.17
C LYS A 258 67.04 6.85 -8.09
N ASP A 259 66.91 6.09 -9.18
CA ASP A 259 66.10 4.88 -9.24
C ASP A 259 66.69 3.85 -8.26
N HIS A 260 65.99 3.59 -7.16
CA HIS A 260 66.36 2.52 -6.24
C HIS A 260 65.80 1.21 -6.77
N VAL A 261 66.69 0.30 -7.16
CA VAL A 261 66.31 -1.06 -7.57
C VAL A 261 65.96 -1.84 -6.31
N LEU A 262 64.70 -2.28 -6.20
CA LEU A 262 64.28 -3.09 -5.06
C LEU A 262 65.10 -4.39 -5.02
N THR A 263 65.67 -4.68 -3.85
CA THR A 263 66.27 -5.99 -3.56
C THR A 263 65.18 -7.07 -3.62
N SER A 264 65.58 -8.33 -3.82
CA SER A 264 64.64 -9.45 -3.95
C SER A 264 63.79 -9.70 -2.70
N GLU A 265 64.19 -9.18 -1.55
CA GLU A 265 63.48 -9.29 -0.27
C GLU A 265 62.35 -8.26 -0.18
N ASP A 266 62.62 -7.00 -0.51
CA ASP A 266 61.60 -5.94 -0.56
C ASP A 266 60.48 -6.29 -1.55
N LYS A 267 60.81 -6.93 -2.67
CA LYS A 267 59.80 -7.41 -3.64
C LYS A 267 58.88 -8.48 -3.05
N LYS A 268 59.38 -9.33 -2.15
CA LYS A 268 58.57 -10.36 -1.48
C LYS A 268 57.64 -9.74 -0.44
N GLU A 269 58.14 -8.80 0.37
CA GLU A 269 57.29 -8.08 1.34
C GLU A 269 56.20 -7.27 0.63
N TRP A 270 56.53 -6.63 -0.49
CA TRP A 270 55.54 -5.96 -1.33
C TRP A 270 54.50 -6.91 -1.91
N GLN A 271 54.92 -8.08 -2.40
CA GLN A 271 53.99 -9.10 -2.92
C GLN A 271 53.11 -9.71 -1.82
N GLU A 272 53.65 -9.91 -0.62
CA GLU A 272 52.90 -10.40 0.52
C GLU A 272 51.86 -9.38 0.99
N ALA A 273 52.22 -8.11 1.09
CA ALA A 273 51.29 -7.02 1.39
C ALA A 273 50.20 -6.86 0.31
N LEU A 274 50.55 -7.06 -0.97
CA LEU A 274 49.60 -7.05 -2.08
C LEU A 274 48.61 -8.22 -1.98
N ASN A 275 49.10 -9.42 -1.65
CA ASN A 275 48.28 -10.62 -1.46
C ASN A 275 47.35 -10.51 -0.24
N ASP A 276 47.78 -9.86 0.83
CA ASP A 276 46.94 -9.57 1.99
C ASP A 276 45.84 -8.54 1.67
N LEU A 277 46.14 -7.53 0.85
CA LEU A 277 45.12 -6.60 0.34
C LEU A 277 44.11 -7.28 -0.59
N LEU A 278 44.58 -8.16 -1.48
CA LEU A 278 43.74 -9.00 -2.36
C LEU A 278 42.85 -9.98 -1.57
N ARG A 279 43.31 -10.45 -0.41
CA ARG A 279 42.50 -11.24 0.52
C ARG A 279 41.42 -10.42 1.22
N ARG A 280 41.70 -9.15 1.51
CA ARG A 280 40.81 -8.28 2.28
C ARG A 280 39.71 -7.62 1.43
N ASP A 281 40.01 -7.26 0.19
CA ASP A 281 39.04 -6.65 -0.74
C ASP A 281 38.82 -7.57 -1.95
N SER A 282 37.70 -8.31 -1.94
CA SER A 282 37.35 -9.31 -2.96
C SER A 282 37.13 -8.76 -4.37
N ASN A 283 36.94 -7.44 -4.50
CA ASN A 283 36.72 -6.74 -5.78
C ASN A 283 38.04 -6.39 -6.52
N LEU A 284 39.20 -6.64 -5.91
CA LEU A 284 40.53 -6.34 -6.50
C LEU A 284 41.16 -7.55 -7.21
N LYS A 285 40.52 -8.72 -7.20
CA LYS A 285 41.06 -9.99 -7.72
C LYS A 285 41.38 -9.98 -9.22
N ASP A 286 40.71 -9.13 -9.99
CA ASP A 286 40.88 -9.06 -11.44
C ASP A 286 41.96 -8.04 -11.88
N LEU A 287 42.48 -7.23 -10.95
CA LEU A 287 43.52 -6.24 -11.24
C LEU A 287 44.91 -6.85 -11.07
N LYS A 288 45.58 -7.09 -12.20
CA LYS A 288 46.96 -7.58 -12.25
C LYS A 288 47.94 -6.44 -11.92
N ILE A 289 48.16 -6.19 -10.63
CA ILE A 289 49.08 -5.16 -10.16
C ILE A 289 50.49 -5.76 -10.12
N GLU A 290 51.33 -5.41 -11.08
CA GLU A 290 52.75 -5.81 -11.09
C GLU A 290 53.55 -4.93 -10.12
N THR A 291 54.46 -5.55 -9.36
CA THR A 291 55.35 -4.82 -8.45
C THR A 291 56.35 -3.98 -9.26
N PRO A 292 56.43 -2.66 -9.03
CA PRO A 292 57.36 -1.82 -9.78
C PRO A 292 58.81 -2.22 -9.48
N ASN A 293 59.58 -2.46 -10.54
CA ASN A 293 60.98 -2.91 -10.44
C ASN A 293 61.94 -1.81 -9.95
N THR A 294 61.51 -0.55 -10.00
CA THR A 294 62.27 0.62 -9.55
C THR A 294 61.31 1.58 -8.83
N ILE A 295 61.70 2.06 -7.66
CA ILE A 295 61.00 3.15 -6.96
C ILE A 295 61.92 4.37 -7.00
N LYS A 296 61.38 5.50 -7.44
CA LYS A 296 62.05 6.79 -7.34
C LYS A 296 61.89 7.31 -5.91
N LEU A 297 63.01 7.47 -5.21
CA LEU A 297 63.08 8.11 -3.90
C LEU A 297 63.13 9.64 -4.04
#